data_AF-A0A0D2IM52-F1
#
_entry.id   AF-A0A0D2IM52-F1
#
_cell.length_a   1.000
_cell.length_b   1.000
_cell.length_c   1.000
_cell.angle_alpha   90.00
_cell.angle_beta   90.00
_cell.angle_gamma   90.00
#
_symmetry.space_group_name_H-M   'P 1'
#
loop_
_entity.id
_entity.type
_entity.pdbx_description
1 polymer ?
#
loop_
_entity_poly.entity_id
_entity_poly.type
_entity_poly.pdbx_seq_one_letter_code
_entity_poly.pdbx_strand_id
1 'polypeptide(L)'
;MALTVPGTTGKSHRIHAAAHEKYGPVVSVVPNELSFGNPAVARQIYTSRSLVKENAFYGSKTLYDQMHIFAERHVEAHSARCKMLSKGISRAAMYDFESHLARKVRAMLDQ
;
A
#
# COMPACT_ATOMS: atom_id res chain seq x y z
N MET A 1 6.32 11.04 -24.14
CA MET A 1 5.22 10.28 -24.75
C MET A 1 4.45 9.63 -23.59
N ALA A 2 3.35 10.26 -23.15
CA ALA A 2 2.59 9.80 -21.99
C ALA A 2 1.67 8.65 -22.41
N LEU A 3 1.79 7.50 -21.75
CA LEU A 3 0.87 6.38 -21.93
C LEU A 3 -0.41 6.71 -21.17
N THR A 4 -1.44 7.16 -21.88
CA THR A 4 -2.80 7.23 -21.33
C THR A 4 -3.27 5.80 -21.06
N VAL A 5 -3.22 5.38 -19.80
CA VAL A 5 -3.68 4.05 -19.38
C VAL A 5 -5.21 4.10 -19.29
N PRO A 6 -5.97 3.33 -20.11
CA PRO A 6 -7.41 3.25 -19.98
C PRO A 6 -7.76 2.64 -18.62
N GLY A 7 -8.87 3.08 -18.03
CA GLY A 7 -9.34 2.67 -16.69
C GLY A 7 -9.04 1.22 -16.34
N THR A 8 -8.29 1.03 -15.26
CA THR A 8 -7.68 -0.24 -14.88
C THR A 8 -8.73 -1.22 -14.35
N THR A 9 -9.29 -1.98 -15.27
CA THR A 9 -10.06 -3.21 -15.03
C THR A 9 -9.14 -4.32 -14.50
N GLY A 10 -8.68 -4.26 -13.24
CA GLY A 10 -7.94 -5.33 -12.54
C GLY A 10 -6.61 -5.82 -13.17
N LYS A 11 -6.21 -5.27 -14.33
CA LYS A 11 -5.12 -5.75 -15.18
C LYS A 11 -3.86 -4.89 -15.13
N SER A 12 -3.78 -3.93 -14.21
CA SER A 12 -2.65 -2.97 -14.11
C SER A 12 -1.30 -3.68 -14.07
N HIS A 13 -1.19 -4.76 -13.29
CA HIS A 13 0.04 -5.54 -13.17
C HIS A 13 0.59 -6.03 -14.52
N ARG A 14 -0.28 -6.38 -15.48
CA ARG A 14 0.11 -6.82 -16.83
C ARG A 14 0.65 -5.65 -17.66
N ILE A 15 0.08 -4.46 -17.49
CA ILE A 15 0.50 -3.24 -18.18
C ILE A 15 1.90 -2.84 -17.70
N HIS A 16 2.13 -2.83 -16.38
CA HIS A 16 3.45 -2.55 -15.81
C HIS A 16 4.49 -3.60 -16.25
N ALA A 17 4.13 -4.89 -16.25
CA ALA A 17 5.01 -5.95 -16.70
C ALA A 17 5.43 -5.78 -18.17
N ALA A 18 4.47 -5.55 -19.08
CA ALA A 18 4.76 -5.32 -20.49
C ALA A 18 5.59 -4.05 -20.72
N ALA A 19 5.38 -2.99 -19.94
CA ALA A 19 6.19 -1.78 -20.00
C ALA A 19 7.64 -2.05 -19.58
N HIS A 20 7.85 -2.82 -18.52
CA HIS A 20 9.19 -3.18 -18.06
C HIS A 20 9.93 -4.11 -19.03
N GLU A 21 9.22 -5.01 -19.70
CA GLU A 21 9.79 -5.85 -20.76
C GLU A 21 10.27 -5.01 -21.95
N LYS A 22 9.48 -3.99 -22.34
CA LYS A 22 9.78 -3.17 -23.51
C LYS A 22 10.80 -2.06 -23.28
N TYR A 23 10.74 -1.38 -22.13
CA TYR A 23 11.51 -0.17 -21.84
C TYR A 23 12.59 -0.37 -20.77
N GLY A 24 12.61 -1.53 -20.11
CA GLY A 24 13.61 -1.90 -19.13
C GLY A 24 13.17 -1.78 -17.67
N PRO A 25 14.12 -1.88 -16.72
CA PRO A 25 13.82 -2.07 -15.29
C PRO A 25 13.22 -0.84 -14.59
N VAL A 26 13.29 0.34 -15.19
CA VAL A 26 12.73 1.59 -14.65
C VAL A 26 11.93 2.28 -15.75
N VAL A 27 10.63 2.52 -15.53
CA VAL A 27 9.74 3.15 -16.51
C VAL A 27 8.94 4.28 -15.87
N SER A 28 8.73 5.38 -16.58
CA SER A 28 7.79 6.42 -16.15
C SER A 28 6.39 6.08 -16.65
N VAL A 29 5.46 5.90 -15.72
CA VAL A 29 4.05 5.55 -16.03
C VAL A 29 3.22 6.82 -16.22
N VAL A 30 3.49 7.84 -15.40
CA VAL A 30 2.83 9.15 -15.37
C VAL A 30 3.91 10.21 -15.09
N PRO A 31 3.73 11.50 -15.45
CA PRO A 31 4.62 12.55 -15.00
C PRO A 31 4.85 12.48 -13.48
N ASN A 32 6.12 12.46 -13.07
CA ASN A 32 6.58 12.33 -11.67
C ASN A 32 6.32 10.96 -11.00
N GLU A 33 5.91 9.94 -11.75
CA GLU A 33 5.76 8.57 -11.25
C GLU A 33 6.71 7.61 -11.96
N LEU A 34 7.57 6.94 -11.17
CA LEU A 34 8.48 5.92 -11.63
C LEU A 34 8.02 4.56 -11.12
N SER A 35 7.93 3.60 -12.04
CA SER A 35 7.72 2.19 -11.73
C SER A 35 9.06 1.45 -11.82
N PHE A 36 9.30 0.58 -10.85
CA PHE A 36 10.54 -0.21 -10.74
C PHE A 36 10.19 -1.69 -10.87
N GLY A 37 10.78 -2.38 -11.85
CA GLY A 37 10.53 -3.80 -12.12
C GLY A 37 11.41 -4.74 -11.29
N ASN A 38 12.44 -4.22 -10.61
CA ASN A 38 13.35 -5.03 -9.79
C ASN A 38 12.91 -5.02 -8.31
N PRO A 39 12.54 -6.18 -7.72
CA PRO A 39 12.11 -6.25 -6.32
C PRO A 39 13.20 -5.85 -5.32
N ALA A 40 14.49 -5.94 -5.68
CA ALA A 40 15.59 -5.53 -4.81
C ALA A 40 15.57 -4.02 -4.50
N VAL A 41 15.01 -3.21 -5.42
CA VAL A 41 14.90 -1.75 -5.26
C VAL A 41 13.85 -1.39 -4.20
N ALA A 42 12.82 -2.22 -4.01
CA ALA A 42 11.76 -1.95 -3.02
C ALA A 42 12.35 -1.75 -1.62
N ARG A 43 13.28 -2.62 -1.20
CA ARG A 43 13.95 -2.48 0.09
C ARG A 43 14.67 -1.14 0.19
N GLN A 44 15.43 -0.75 -0.85
CA GLN A 44 16.17 0.51 -0.86
C GLN A 44 15.25 1.72 -0.71
N ILE A 45 14.12 1.73 -1.42
CA ILE A 45 13.10 2.79 -1.34
C ILE A 45 12.51 2.86 0.08
N TYR A 46 12.04 1.74 0.63
CA TYR A 46 11.34 1.73 1.92
C TYR A 46 12.26 1.95 3.13
N THR A 47 13.56 1.63 3.03
CA THR A 47 14.51 1.89 4.13
C THR A 47 15.21 3.24 4.01
N SER A 48 15.07 3.93 2.88
CA SER A 48 15.70 5.24 2.67
C SER A 48 15.08 6.29 3.58
N ARG A 49 15.93 7.10 4.22
CA ARG A 49 15.50 8.28 4.99
C ARG A 49 15.43 9.56 4.14
N SER A 50 15.98 9.53 2.92
CA SER A 50 15.97 10.70 2.03
C SER A 50 14.65 10.85 1.26
N LEU A 51 13.87 9.77 1.16
CA LEU A 51 12.59 9.78 0.46
C LEU A 51 11.48 10.21 1.43
N VAL A 52 10.82 11.32 1.09
CA VAL A 52 9.68 11.84 1.85
C VAL A 52 8.37 11.45 1.18
N LYS A 53 7.35 11.15 2.00
CA LYS A 53 6.01 10.88 1.48
C LYS A 53 5.38 12.16 0.94
N GLU A 54 4.94 12.09 -0.31
CA GLU A 54 4.34 13.20 -1.05
C GLU A 54 2.96 13.59 -0.45
N ASN A 55 2.65 14.90 -0.38
CA ASN A 55 1.47 15.38 0.34
C ASN A 55 0.16 15.20 -0.44
N ALA A 56 0.14 15.42 -1.75
CA ALA A 56 -1.07 15.29 -2.56
C ALA A 56 -1.62 13.86 -2.53
N PHE A 57 -0.74 12.85 -2.51
CA PHE A 57 -1.12 11.44 -2.47
C PHE A 57 -1.54 10.97 -1.08
N TYR A 58 -0.79 11.32 -0.03
CA TYR A 58 -1.11 10.86 1.33
C TYR A 58 -2.13 11.77 2.04
N GLY A 59 -2.13 13.08 1.76
CA GLY A 59 -3.07 14.05 2.30
C GLY A 59 -4.48 13.91 1.71
N SER A 60 -4.62 13.45 0.46
CA SER A 60 -5.93 13.12 -0.12
C SER A 60 -6.59 11.88 0.49
N LYS A 61 -5.83 11.09 1.27
CA LYS A 61 -6.32 9.89 1.95
C LYS A 61 -6.76 10.19 3.38
N THR A 62 -6.87 11.44 3.81
CA THR A 62 -7.39 11.72 5.15
C THR A 62 -8.85 11.30 5.27
N LEU A 63 -9.24 10.83 6.46
CA LEU A 63 -10.60 10.46 6.76
C LEU A 63 -11.09 11.40 7.86
N TYR A 64 -12.21 12.09 7.62
CA TYR A 64 -12.75 13.11 8.54
C TYR A 64 -11.73 14.19 8.94
N ASP A 65 -10.87 14.60 8.02
CA ASP A 65 -9.78 15.56 8.28
C ASP A 65 -8.78 15.11 9.38
N GLN A 66 -8.78 13.82 9.72
CA GLN A 66 -7.87 13.24 10.71
C GLN A 66 -6.78 12.40 10.03
N MET A 67 -5.55 12.56 10.51
CA MET A 67 -4.40 11.74 10.11
C MET A 67 -4.47 10.38 10.77
N HIS A 68 -4.74 9.34 9.98
CA HIS A 68 -4.69 7.95 10.43
C HIS A 68 -3.33 7.31 10.09
N ILE A 69 -3.12 6.09 10.58
CA ILE A 69 -1.84 5.35 10.50
C ILE A 69 -1.26 5.24 9.07
N PHE A 70 -2.12 5.09 8.05
CA PHE A 70 -1.72 4.97 6.65
C PHE A 70 -1.47 6.32 5.96
N ALA A 71 -2.12 7.39 6.39
CA ALA A 71 -1.94 8.74 5.87
C ALA A 71 -0.76 9.49 6.53
N GLU A 72 -0.33 9.06 7.73
CA GLU A 72 0.75 9.72 8.46
C GLU A 72 2.09 9.68 7.72
N ARG A 73 2.74 10.85 7.67
CA ARG A 73 3.99 11.09 6.96
C ARG A 73 5.20 11.21 7.89
N HIS A 74 4.99 11.67 9.12
CA HIS A 74 6.04 11.77 10.12
C HIS A 74 6.34 10.40 10.74
N VAL A 75 7.61 9.99 10.65
CA VAL A 75 8.07 8.66 11.09
C VAL A 75 7.78 8.41 12.57
N GLU A 76 8.00 9.42 13.42
CA GLU A 76 7.77 9.32 14.87
C GLU A 76 6.29 9.16 15.20
N ALA A 77 5.44 10.00 14.61
CA ALA A 77 3.99 9.96 14.81
C ALA A 77 3.36 8.69 14.20
N HIS A 78 3.94 8.15 13.12
CA HIS A 78 3.55 6.86 12.55
C HIS A 78 3.95 5.71 13.50
N SER A 79 5.18 5.70 13.99
CA SER A 79 5.70 4.70 14.92
C SER A 79 4.87 4.63 16.22
N ALA A 80 4.52 5.79 16.79
CA ALA A 80 3.67 5.86 17.97
C ALA A 80 2.29 5.22 17.75
N ARG A 81 1.64 5.49 16.62
CA ARG A 81 0.35 4.87 16.25
C ARG A 81 0.48 3.38 15.96
N CYS A 82 1.53 2.95 15.25
CA CYS A 82 1.82 1.54 15.04
C CYS A 82 1.96 0.79 16.37
N LYS A 83 2.66 1.38 17.34
CA LYS A 83 2.82 0.80 18.68
C LYS A 83 1.48 0.63 19.40
N MET A 84 0.58 1.61 19.31
CA MET A 84 -0.77 1.51 19.88
C MET A 84 -1.58 0.37 19.24
N LEU A 85 -1.52 0.23 17.90
CA LEU A 85 -2.26 -0.80 17.17
C LEU A 85 -1.69 -2.21 17.37
N SER A 86 -0.37 -2.34 17.56
CA SER A 86 0.36 -3.61 17.56
C SER A 86 -0.19 -4.66 18.53
N LYS A 87 -0.76 -4.23 19.66
CA LYS A 87 -1.38 -5.15 20.63
C LYS A 87 -2.62 -5.84 20.07
N GLY A 88 -3.49 -5.10 19.37
CA GLY A 88 -4.75 -5.60 18.82
C GLY A 88 -4.57 -6.46 17.57
N ILE A 89 -3.47 -6.27 16.84
CA ILE A 89 -3.10 -7.10 15.66
C ILE A 89 -2.00 -8.12 15.97
N SER A 90 -1.76 -8.39 17.25
CA SER A 90 -0.79 -9.39 17.66
C SER A 90 -1.23 -10.79 17.27
N ARG A 91 -0.28 -11.73 17.13
CA ARG A 91 -0.60 -13.13 16.81
C ARG A 91 -1.62 -13.74 17.78
N ALA A 92 -1.44 -13.50 19.08
CA ALA A 92 -2.37 -13.98 20.10
C ALA A 92 -3.79 -13.42 19.88
N ALA A 93 -3.91 -12.09 19.70
CA ALA A 93 -5.20 -11.45 19.43
C ALA A 93 -5.86 -11.97 18.12
N MET A 94 -5.05 -12.28 17.11
CA MET A 94 -5.55 -12.86 15.85
C MET A 94 -6.06 -14.30 16.03
N TYR A 95 -5.38 -15.13 16.82
CA TYR A 95 -5.85 -16.48 17.16
C TYR A 95 -7.13 -16.44 18.00
N ASP A 96 -7.20 -15.56 18.99
CA ASP A 96 -8.42 -15.36 19.79
C ASP A 96 -9.62 -14.99 18.90
N PHE A 97 -9.38 -14.22 17.84
CA PHE A 97 -10.41 -13.79 16.90
C PHE A 97 -10.82 -14.88 15.88
N GLU A 98 -10.03 -15.94 15.70
CA GLU A 98 -10.24 -16.95 14.66
C GLU A 98 -11.62 -17.62 14.75
N SER A 99 -12.05 -17.98 15.96
CA SER A 99 -13.36 -18.59 16.21
C SER A 99 -14.52 -17.67 15.78
N HIS A 100 -14.36 -16.37 16.00
CA HIS A 100 -15.38 -15.37 15.67
C HIS A 100 -15.48 -15.16 14.16
N LEU A 101 -14.33 -15.16 13.49
CA LEU A 101 -14.26 -15.11 12.03
C LEU A 101 -14.89 -16.35 11.40
N ALA A 102 -14.53 -17.55 11.87
CA ALA A 102 -15.07 -18.81 11.35
C ALA A 102 -16.60 -18.88 11.46
N ARG A 103 -17.16 -18.41 12.58
CA ARG A 103 -18.61 -18.32 12.77
C ARG A 103 -19.27 -17.37 11.77
N LYS A 104 -18.68 -16.20 11.51
CA LYS A 104 -19.20 -15.25 10.52
C LYS A 104 -19.13 -15.82 9.11
N VAL A 105 -18.03 -16.47 8.75
CA VAL A 105 -17.88 -17.12 7.44
C VAL A 105 -18.98 -18.17 7.22
N ARG A 106 -19.22 -19.07 8.18
CA ARG A 106 -20.31 -20.05 8.09
C ARG A 106 -21.67 -19.37 7.92
N ALA A 107 -21.97 -18.38 8.75
CA ALA A 107 -23.22 -17.63 8.65
C ALA A 107 -23.42 -16.91 7.30
N MET A 108 -22.34 -16.56 6.58
CA MET A 108 -22.43 -16.00 5.23
C MET A 108 -22.53 -17.06 4.13
N LEU A 109 -22.07 -18.30 4.38
CA LEU A 109 -22.19 -19.42 3.45
C LEU A 109 -23.57 -20.10 3.53
N ASP A 110 -24.21 -20.03 4.70
CA ASP A 110 -25.55 -20.59 4.94
C ASP A 110 -26.69 -19.65 4.49
N GLN A 111 -26.36 -18.48 3.91
CA GLN A 111 -27.29 -17.51 3.29
C GLN A 111 -27.44 -17.79 1.79
#